data_AF-X1KC38-F1
#
_entry.id   AF-X1KC38-F1
#
_cell.length_a   1.000
_cell.length_b   1.000
_cell.length_c   1.000
_cell.angle_alpha   90.00
_cell.angle_beta   90.00
_cell.angle_gamma   90.00
#
_symmetry.space_group_name_H-M   'P 1'
#
loop_
_entity.id
_entity.type
_entity.pdbx_description
1 polymer ?
#
loop_
_entity_poly.entity_id
_entity_poly.type
_entity_poly.pdbx_seq_one_letter_code
_entity_poly.pdbx_strand_id
1 'polypeptide(L)'
;MTQGINSPLRYAGGKFYARKLIIKLIPHHSNYIEPLAGGASLFFAKDKVQKNWLNDIDPELINCLMTIRDYPKELINKLKGEKATKERHSYYKNEFKPTNDLEKAVRWFYLNRTSYSGIMNMQNCFWGYGDKYSMRPENWPLNIRRT
;
A
#
# COMPACT_ATOMS: atom_id res chain seq x y z
N MET A 1 -12.04 -15.26 -14.81
CA MET A 1 -11.90 -13.84 -14.44
C MET A 1 -11.49 -13.77 -12.99
N THR A 2 -10.30 -13.24 -12.70
CA THR A 2 -9.86 -13.02 -11.31
C THR A 2 -10.66 -11.86 -10.73
N GLN A 3 -11.35 -12.06 -9.62
CA GLN A 3 -12.10 -10.98 -8.97
C GLN A 3 -11.14 -9.87 -8.55
N GLY A 4 -11.36 -8.65 -9.05
CA GLY A 4 -10.54 -7.49 -8.70
C GLY A 4 -10.50 -7.26 -7.19
N ILE A 5 -9.33 -6.94 -6.67
CA ILE A 5 -9.09 -6.74 -5.23
C ILE A 5 -8.93 -5.24 -4.91
N ASN A 6 -8.91 -4.94 -3.61
CA ASN A 6 -8.61 -3.59 -3.15
C ASN A 6 -7.11 -3.44 -2.97
N SER A 7 -6.59 -2.24 -3.24
CA SER A 7 -5.22 -1.90 -2.87
C SER A 7 -4.99 -2.17 -1.39
N PRO A 8 -3.82 -2.71 -1.02
CA PRO A 8 -3.48 -2.87 0.39
C PRO A 8 -3.19 -1.52 1.08
N LEU A 9 -3.01 -0.44 0.30
CA LEU A 9 -2.53 0.85 0.76
C LEU A 9 -3.67 1.87 0.90
N ARG A 10 -3.47 2.85 1.81
CA ARG A 10 -4.26 4.09 1.85
C ARG A 10 -3.51 5.15 1.05
N TYR A 11 -4.16 5.83 0.14
CA TYR A 11 -3.49 6.84 -0.67
C TYR A 11 -4.44 7.99 -1.01
N ALA A 12 -3.96 9.22 -0.84
CA ALA A 12 -4.69 10.41 -1.24
C ALA A 12 -4.95 10.39 -2.76
N GLY A 13 -6.16 10.76 -3.17
CA GLY A 13 -6.56 10.69 -4.58
C GLY A 13 -6.78 9.27 -5.12
N GLY A 14 -6.80 8.25 -4.25
CA GLY A 14 -7.12 6.88 -4.60
C GLY A 14 -8.47 6.76 -5.33
N LYS A 15 -8.48 6.09 -6.48
CA LYS A 15 -9.66 6.01 -7.37
C LYS A 15 -10.65 4.92 -6.97
N PHE A 16 -10.69 4.52 -5.70
CA PHE A 16 -11.51 3.41 -5.22
C PHE A 16 -13.00 3.53 -5.61
N TYR A 17 -13.61 4.71 -5.40
CA TYR A 17 -15.02 4.95 -5.75
C TYR A 17 -15.26 5.05 -7.26
N ALA A 18 -14.29 5.57 -8.02
CA ALA A 18 -14.41 5.76 -9.47
C ALA A 18 -13.98 4.52 -10.29
N ARG A 19 -13.31 3.53 -9.68
CA ARG A 19 -12.64 2.44 -10.40
C ARG A 19 -13.58 1.65 -11.31
N LYS A 20 -14.82 1.40 -10.87
CA LYS A 20 -15.80 0.65 -11.69
C LYS A 20 -16.20 1.40 -12.95
N LEU A 21 -16.26 2.72 -12.91
CA LEU A 21 -16.56 3.56 -14.07
C LEU A 21 -15.36 3.59 -15.01
N ILE A 22 -14.16 3.83 -14.46
CA ILE A 22 -12.92 3.93 -15.25
C ILE A 22 -12.62 2.60 -15.94
N ILE A 23 -12.74 1.46 -15.25
CA ILE A 23 -12.44 0.14 -15.82
C ILE A 23 -13.30 -0.17 -17.04
N LYS A 24 -14.57 0.25 -17.06
CA LYS A 24 -15.47 0.08 -18.22
C LYS A 24 -15.02 0.85 -19.46
N LEU A 25 -14.21 1.89 -19.28
CA LEU A 25 -13.71 2.74 -20.34
C LEU A 25 -12.31 2.32 -20.82
N ILE A 26 -11.67 1.36 -20.14
CA ILE A 26 -10.36 0.85 -20.55
C ILE A 26 -10.56 -0.05 -21.78
N PRO A 27 -9.98 0.30 -22.95
CA PRO A 27 -10.09 -0.54 -24.15
C PRO A 27 -9.34 -1.86 -23.96
N HIS A 28 -9.57 -2.84 -24.85
CA HIS A 28 -8.75 -4.04 -24.88
C HIS A 28 -7.28 -3.69 -25.18
N HIS A 29 -6.34 -4.30 -24.43
CA HIS A 29 -4.92 -4.00 -24.53
C HIS A 29 -4.07 -5.17 -24.02
N SER A 30 -2.82 -5.24 -24.46
CA SER A 30 -1.82 -6.21 -23.96
C SER A 30 -0.86 -5.60 -22.93
N ASN A 31 -0.78 -4.26 -22.88
CA ASN A 31 0.12 -3.50 -22.01
C ASN A 31 -0.68 -2.50 -21.18
N TYR A 32 -0.54 -2.57 -19.86
CA TYR A 32 -1.13 -1.64 -18.92
C TYR A 32 -0.01 -0.86 -18.22
N ILE A 33 -0.09 0.47 -18.20
CA ILE A 33 0.94 1.33 -17.63
C ILE A 33 0.26 2.39 -16.76
N GLU A 34 0.63 2.47 -15.48
CA GLU A 34 0.27 3.56 -14.56
C GLU A 34 1.54 4.34 -14.18
N PRO A 35 1.81 5.50 -14.81
CA PRO A 35 2.99 6.32 -14.49
C PRO A 35 2.92 7.00 -13.11
N LEU A 36 1.70 7.15 -12.57
CA LEU A 36 1.36 7.78 -11.31
C LEU A 36 0.48 6.82 -10.51
N ALA A 37 1.05 5.69 -10.11
CA ALA A 37 0.31 4.59 -9.52
C ALA A 37 -0.40 5.00 -8.23
N GLY A 38 0.28 5.76 -7.36
CA GLY A 38 -0.14 6.02 -5.99
C GLY A 38 -0.52 4.71 -5.30
N GLY A 39 -1.74 4.62 -4.76
CA GLY A 39 -2.27 3.37 -4.21
C GLY A 39 -2.60 2.28 -5.24
N ALA A 40 -2.36 2.48 -6.54
CA ALA A 40 -2.61 1.53 -7.63
C ALA A 40 -4.03 0.92 -7.64
N SER A 41 -5.02 1.74 -7.28
CA SER A 41 -6.41 1.28 -7.08
C SER A 41 -7.06 0.72 -8.34
N LEU A 42 -6.67 1.21 -9.52
CA LEU A 42 -7.15 0.69 -10.81
C LEU A 42 -6.45 -0.63 -11.15
N PHE A 43 -5.12 -0.66 -11.10
CA PHE A 43 -4.33 -1.88 -11.26
C PHE A 43 -4.91 -3.04 -10.47
N PHE A 44 -5.12 -2.89 -9.16
CA PHE A 44 -5.64 -3.97 -8.32
C PHE A 44 -7.06 -4.42 -8.64
N ALA A 45 -7.87 -3.53 -9.22
CA ALA A 45 -9.28 -3.79 -9.49
C ALA A 45 -9.57 -4.30 -10.91
N LYS A 46 -8.70 -4.06 -11.88
CA LYS A 46 -8.83 -4.59 -13.25
C LYS A 46 -8.23 -5.99 -13.39
N ASP A 47 -8.71 -6.74 -14.39
CA ASP A 47 -8.04 -7.96 -14.85
C ASP A 47 -6.62 -7.65 -15.33
N LYS A 48 -5.65 -8.52 -15.01
CA LYS A 48 -4.28 -8.33 -15.47
C LYS A 48 -4.14 -8.70 -16.95
N VAL A 49 -3.28 -7.97 -17.64
CA VAL A 49 -2.91 -8.26 -19.03
C VAL A 49 -1.49 -8.79 -19.11
N GLN A 50 -0.99 -9.08 -20.31
CA GLN A 50 0.34 -9.67 -20.51
C GLN A 50 1.47 -8.88 -19.84
N LYS A 51 1.45 -7.54 -19.91
CA LYS A 51 2.44 -6.67 -19.28
C LYS A 51 1.75 -5.57 -18.47
N ASN A 52 2.11 -5.44 -17.20
CA ASN A 52 1.57 -4.40 -16.32
C ASN A 52 2.73 -3.67 -15.66
N TRP A 53 2.74 -2.35 -15.77
CA TRP A 53 3.81 -1.48 -15.27
C TRP A 53 3.21 -0.46 -14.31
N LEU A 54 3.74 -0.45 -13.09
CA LEU A 54 3.44 0.59 -12.10
C LEU A 54 4.70 1.40 -11.89
N ASN A 55 4.54 2.72 -11.96
CA ASN A 55 5.58 3.68 -11.67
C ASN A 55 4.99 4.77 -10.76
N ASP A 56 5.83 5.32 -9.90
CA ASP A 56 5.53 6.50 -9.10
C ASP A 56 6.84 7.21 -8.77
N ILE A 57 6.76 8.50 -8.42
CA ILE A 57 7.92 9.28 -8.01
C ILE A 57 8.37 8.91 -6.60
N ASP A 58 7.49 8.35 -5.76
CA ASP A 58 7.84 7.86 -4.43
C ASP A 58 8.54 6.47 -4.52
N PRO A 59 9.87 6.41 -4.32
CA PRO A 59 10.59 5.14 -4.40
C PRO A 59 10.26 4.20 -3.24
N GLU A 60 9.85 4.71 -2.07
CA GLU A 60 9.48 3.85 -0.93
C GLU A 60 8.11 3.20 -1.14
N LEU A 61 7.18 3.89 -1.82
CA LEU A 61 5.93 3.31 -2.29
C LEU A 61 6.19 2.15 -3.25
N ILE A 62 7.02 2.37 -4.27
CA ILE A 62 7.36 1.32 -5.25
C ILE A 62 8.09 0.16 -4.58
N ASN A 63 9.03 0.45 -3.67
CA ASN A 63 9.69 -0.56 -2.86
C ASN A 63 8.69 -1.38 -2.02
N CYS A 64 7.71 -0.73 -1.39
CA CYS A 64 6.67 -1.42 -0.62
C CYS A 64 5.84 -2.35 -1.51
N LEU A 65 5.43 -1.90 -2.71
CA LEU A 65 4.68 -2.73 -3.65
C LEU A 65 5.51 -3.92 -4.16
N MET A 66 6.79 -3.71 -4.49
CA MET A 66 7.70 -4.79 -4.88
C MET A 66 7.92 -5.79 -3.75
N THR A 67 8.06 -5.31 -2.50
CA THR A 67 8.22 -6.19 -1.33
C THR A 67 6.96 -7.02 -1.08
N ILE A 68 5.76 -6.44 -1.27
CA ILE A 68 4.51 -7.20 -1.20
C ILE A 68 4.47 -8.31 -2.27
N ARG A 69 4.97 -8.03 -3.48
CA ARG A 69 5.01 -9.01 -4.58
C ARG A 69 6.02 -10.13 -4.32
N ASP A 70 7.25 -9.77 -3.96
CA ASP A 70 8.39 -10.69 -3.98
C ASP A 70 8.65 -11.35 -2.62
N TYR A 71 8.40 -10.64 -1.52
CA TYR A 71 8.69 -11.06 -0.15
C TYR A 71 7.50 -10.88 0.81
N PRO A 72 6.27 -11.31 0.44
CA PRO A 72 5.09 -11.08 1.28
C PRO A 72 5.20 -11.78 2.64
N LYS A 73 5.83 -12.96 2.71
CA LYS A 73 5.92 -13.73 3.96
C LYS A 73 6.84 -13.03 4.97
N GLU A 74 7.96 -12.52 4.49
CA GLU A 74 8.96 -11.78 5.25
C GLU A 74 8.38 -10.47 5.77
N LEU A 75 7.68 -9.73 4.92
CA LEU A 75 6.99 -8.50 5.30
C LEU A 75 5.93 -8.77 6.37
N ILE A 76 5.12 -9.82 6.18
CA ILE A 76 4.11 -10.24 7.16
C ILE A 76 4.77 -10.63 8.48
N ASN A 77 5.85 -11.41 8.45
CA ASN A 77 6.52 -11.84 9.67
C ASN A 77 7.07 -10.65 10.47
N LYS A 78 7.57 -9.61 9.79
CA LYS A 78 8.04 -8.37 10.44
C LYS A 78 6.91 -7.51 11.00
N LEU A 79 5.74 -7.52 10.37
CA LEU A 79 4.56 -6.74 10.81
C LEU A 79 3.67 -7.51 11.82
N LYS A 80 3.82 -8.82 11.91
CA LYS A 80 2.99 -9.67 12.77
C LYS A 80 3.21 -9.31 14.24
N GLY A 81 2.12 -8.94 14.91
CA GLY A 81 2.15 -8.56 16.32
C GLY A 81 2.45 -7.08 16.58
N GLU A 82 2.70 -6.29 15.52
CA GLU A 82 2.76 -4.83 15.66
C GLU A 82 1.43 -4.28 16.18
N LYS A 83 1.53 -3.26 17.03
CA LYS A 83 0.37 -2.55 17.59
C LYS A 83 0.31 -1.18 16.96
N ALA A 84 -0.87 -0.78 16.52
CA ALA A 84 -1.10 0.59 16.09
C ALA A 84 -1.21 1.49 17.32
N THR A 85 -0.09 2.04 17.78
CA THR A 85 -0.06 3.07 18.83
C THR A 85 0.71 4.32 18.39
N LYS A 86 0.46 5.44 19.06
CA LYS A 86 1.16 6.72 18.80
C LYS A 86 2.67 6.58 19.00
N GLU A 87 3.08 5.83 20.00
CA GLU A 87 4.48 5.59 20.34
C GLU A 87 5.17 4.79 19.23
N ARG A 88 4.53 3.70 18.76
CA ARG A 88 5.05 2.91 17.64
C ARG A 88 5.11 3.72 16.35
N HIS A 89 4.12 4.58 16.09
CA HIS A 89 4.15 5.51 14.95
C HIS A 89 5.29 6.51 15.04
N SER A 90 5.49 7.16 16.19
CA SER A 90 6.62 8.05 16.43
C SER A 90 7.95 7.34 16.25
N TYR A 91 8.08 6.12 16.78
CA TYR A 91 9.27 5.28 16.61
C TYR A 91 9.56 5.03 15.12
N TYR A 92 8.60 4.51 14.35
CA TYR A 92 8.80 4.25 12.92
C TYR A 92 9.08 5.52 12.12
N LYS A 93 8.50 6.65 12.51
CA LYS A 93 8.68 7.94 11.83
C LYS A 93 10.04 8.57 12.09
N ASN A 94 10.47 8.59 13.36
CA ASN A 94 11.54 9.47 13.82
C ASN A 94 12.81 8.72 14.26
N GLU A 95 12.69 7.49 14.75
CA GLU A 95 13.78 6.75 15.40
C GLU A 95 14.26 5.56 14.57
N PHE A 96 13.34 4.84 13.94
CA PHE A 96 13.65 3.65 13.16
C PHE A 96 14.40 3.98 11.87
N LYS A 97 15.63 3.48 11.77
CA LYS A 97 16.51 3.66 10.61
C LYS A 97 16.57 2.34 9.81
N PRO A 98 15.75 2.18 8.77
CA PRO A 98 15.76 0.97 7.96
C PRO A 98 17.09 0.84 7.22
N THR A 99 17.67 -0.35 7.24
CA THR A 99 18.98 -0.65 6.67
C THR A 99 18.90 -1.41 5.34
N ASN A 100 17.73 -1.97 5.03
CA ASN A 100 17.47 -2.74 3.82
C ASN A 100 16.05 -2.46 3.30
N ASP A 101 15.77 -2.95 2.10
CA ASP A 101 14.51 -2.69 1.38
C ASP A 101 13.28 -3.30 2.06
N LEU A 102 13.43 -4.46 2.70
CA LEU A 102 12.37 -5.07 3.52
C LEU A 102 12.02 -4.17 4.71
N GLU A 103 13.01 -3.62 5.42
CA GLU A 103 12.79 -2.71 6.54
C GLU A 103 12.18 -1.37 6.12
N LYS A 104 12.58 -0.85 4.94
CA LYS A 104 11.92 0.32 4.34
C LYS A 104 10.44 0.03 4.08
N ALA A 105 10.12 -1.12 3.50
CA ALA A 105 8.75 -1.53 3.24
C ALA A 105 7.93 -1.72 4.53
N VAL A 106 8.53 -2.31 5.58
CA VAL A 106 7.91 -2.43 6.91
C VAL A 106 7.55 -1.05 7.47
N ARG A 107 8.52 -0.13 7.50
CA ARG A 107 8.32 1.24 7.98
C ARG A 107 7.23 1.95 7.18
N TRP A 108 7.35 1.93 5.85
CA TRP A 108 6.43 2.61 4.96
C TRP A 108 5.00 2.07 5.10
N PHE A 109 4.82 0.75 5.10
CA PHE A 109 3.51 0.12 5.27
C PHE A 109 2.90 0.45 6.63
N TYR A 110 3.68 0.31 7.72
CA TYR A 110 3.20 0.63 9.06
C TYR A 110 2.70 2.08 9.13
N LEU A 111 3.52 3.04 8.69
CA LEU A 111 3.15 4.45 8.68
C LEU A 111 1.93 4.70 7.78
N ASN A 112 1.86 4.10 6.59
CA ASN A 112 0.71 4.25 5.70
C ASN A 112 -0.61 3.79 6.34
N ARG A 113 -0.58 2.68 7.07
CA ARG A 113 -1.77 2.13 7.74
C ARG A 113 -2.15 2.91 8.99
N THR A 114 -1.22 3.63 9.61
CA THR A 114 -1.43 4.28 10.91
C THR A 114 -1.46 5.82 10.86
N SER A 115 -1.04 6.42 9.76
CA SER A 115 -1.09 7.88 9.54
C SER A 115 -2.47 8.38 9.11
N TYR A 116 -2.73 9.65 9.41
CA TYR A 116 -3.92 10.36 8.95
C TYR A 116 -4.03 10.25 7.42
N SER A 117 -5.16 9.70 6.96
CA SER A 117 -5.46 9.46 5.53
C SER A 117 -4.39 8.68 4.74
N GLY A 118 -3.45 8.01 5.41
CA GLY A 118 -2.30 7.37 4.76
C GLY A 118 -1.35 8.36 4.07
N ILE A 119 -1.23 9.59 4.58
CA ILE A 119 -0.31 10.60 4.06
C ILE A 119 1.14 10.13 4.27
N MET A 120 1.89 10.05 3.17
CA MET A 120 3.28 9.58 3.13
C MET A 120 4.28 10.67 2.75
N ASN A 121 4.05 11.89 3.25
CA ASN A 121 5.07 12.93 3.28
C ASN A 121 5.54 13.08 4.73
N MET A 122 6.83 12.85 4.99
CA MET A 122 7.36 12.74 6.35
C MET A 122 7.11 14.01 7.21
N GLN A 123 7.05 15.19 6.58
CA GLN A 123 6.78 16.45 7.27
C GLN A 123 5.39 16.50 7.90
N ASN A 124 4.38 15.90 7.26
CA ASN A 124 2.98 15.90 7.70
C ASN A 124 2.37 14.49 7.85
N CYS A 125 3.22 13.47 7.92
CA CYS A 125 2.86 12.09 8.25
C CYS A 125 2.52 12.03 9.76
N PHE A 126 1.32 12.46 10.13
CA PHE A 126 0.84 12.50 11.51
C PHE A 126 0.06 11.25 11.87
N TRP A 127 0.07 10.89 13.14
CA TRP A 127 -0.80 9.84 13.67
C TRP A 127 -2.27 10.08 13.32
N GLY A 128 -2.95 9.06 12.80
CA GLY A 128 -4.37 9.16 12.47
C GLY A 128 -5.12 7.83 12.45
N TYR A 129 -4.58 6.82 13.13
CA TYR A 129 -5.25 5.54 13.31
C TYR A 129 -6.38 5.65 14.33
N GLY A 130 -7.50 5.00 14.04
CA GLY A 130 -8.58 4.78 14.99
C GLY A 130 -9.29 3.46 14.71
N ASP A 131 -9.56 2.68 15.75
CA ASP A 131 -10.04 1.28 15.66
C ASP A 131 -11.37 1.10 14.90
N LYS A 132 -12.17 2.16 14.81
CA LYS A 132 -13.45 2.17 14.09
C LYS A 132 -13.29 2.30 12.57
N TYR A 133 -12.26 3.02 12.11
CA TYR A 133 -12.16 3.44 10.70
C TYR A 133 -10.93 2.86 9.99
N SER A 134 -9.91 2.46 10.74
CA SER A 134 -8.68 1.87 10.21
C SER A 134 -8.72 0.35 10.23
N MET A 135 -8.05 -0.28 9.26
CA MET A 135 -7.79 -1.72 9.32
C MET A 135 -6.87 -2.01 10.49
N ARG A 136 -7.36 -2.84 11.40
CA ARG A 136 -6.62 -3.24 12.59
C ARG A 136 -5.38 -4.08 12.21
N PRO A 137 -4.27 -3.97 12.95
CA PRO A 137 -3.01 -4.65 12.64
C PRO A 137 -3.12 -6.17 12.42
N GLU A 138 -3.99 -6.86 13.16
CA GLU A 138 -4.22 -8.30 13.01
C GLU A 138 -4.71 -8.70 11.61
N ASN A 139 -5.27 -7.75 10.84
CA ASN A 139 -5.77 -7.98 9.49
C ASN A 139 -4.75 -7.62 8.39
N TRP A 140 -3.63 -6.96 8.73
CA TRP A 140 -2.61 -6.61 7.74
C TRP A 140 -2.03 -7.84 7.03
N PRO A 141 -1.75 -8.98 7.70
CA PRO A 141 -1.27 -10.17 7.02
C PRO A 141 -2.20 -10.67 5.92
N LEU A 142 -3.50 -10.73 6.18
CA LEU A 142 -4.48 -11.17 5.19
C LEU A 142 -4.55 -10.19 4.01
N ASN A 143 -4.49 -8.89 4.30
CA ASN A 143 -4.51 -7.85 3.29
C ASN A 143 -3.27 -7.88 2.37
N ILE A 144 -2.10 -8.20 2.92
CA ILE A 144 -0.87 -8.37 2.13
C ILE A 144 -0.95 -9.64 1.29
N ARG A 145 -1.34 -10.79 1.86
CA ARG A 145 -1.36 -12.08 1.14
C ARG A 145 -2.28 -12.11 -0.08
N ARG A 146 -3.35 -11.34 -0.06
CA ARG A 146 -4.32 -11.30 -1.17
C ARG A 146 -3.89 -10.36 -2.31
N THR A 147 -2.87 -9.53 -2.09
CA THR A 147 -2.40 -8.50 -3.04
C THR A 147 -1.55 -9.13 -4.12
#